data_AF-A0A5J4PGH8-F1
#
_entry.id   AF-A0A5J4PGH8-F1
#
_cell.length_a   1.000
_cell.length_b   1.000
_cell.length_c   1.000
_cell.angle_alpha   90.00
_cell.angle_beta   90.00
_cell.angle_gamma   90.00
#
_symmetry.space_group_name_H-M   'P 1'
#
loop_
_entity.id
_entity.type
_entity.pdbx_description
1 polymer ?
#
loop_
_entity_poly.entity_id
_entity_poly.type
_entity_poly.pdbx_seq_one_letter_code
_entity_poly.pdbx_strand_id
1 'polypeptide(L)' 'QSVQSVPAIRKAKKAIRKAFENSMASKGSNLVEIVSTCSSGWKMTPEASNKWMEENMFPFYPLGDLKDK' A
#
# COMPACT_ATOMS: atom_id res chain seq x y z
N GLN A 1 2.83 -0.81 0.17
CA GLN A 1 2.12 0.49 0.39
C GLN A 1 0.78 0.21 1.09
N SER A 2 0.07 1.21 1.63
CA SER A 2 -1.24 1.03 2.29
C SER A 2 -2.03 2.35 2.36
N VAL A 3 -3.31 2.31 2.77
CA VAL A 3 -4.21 3.49 2.77
C VAL A 3 -5.01 3.69 4.07
N GLN A 4 -4.64 3.02 5.15
CA GLN A 4 -5.40 3.02 6.41
C GLN A 4 -5.31 4.32 7.22
N SER A 5 -4.40 5.23 6.86
CA SER A 5 -4.23 6.53 7.52
C SER A 5 -3.91 7.64 6.51
N VAL A 6 -4.15 8.90 6.90
CA VAL A 6 -3.87 10.07 6.04
C VAL A 6 -2.40 10.12 5.56
N PRO A 7 -1.39 9.87 6.42
CA PRO A 7 -0.01 9.76 5.95
C PRO A 7 0.21 8.62 4.95
N ALA A 8 -0.40 7.45 5.17
CA ALA A 8 -0.27 6.30 4.29
C ALA A 8 -0.88 6.56 2.90
N ILE A 9 -2.04 7.22 2.84
CA ILE A 9 -2.69 7.64 1.59
C ILE A 9 -1.74 8.52 0.75
N ARG A 10 -1.06 9.49 1.38
CA ARG A 10 -0.10 10.35 0.68
C ARG A 10 1.09 9.55 0.11
N LYS A 11 1.61 8.59 0.88
CA LYS A 11 2.70 7.71 0.45
C LYS A 11 2.27 6.81 -0.72
N ALA A 12 1.12 6.16 -0.61
CA ALA A 12 0.56 5.31 -1.67
C ALA A 12 0.33 6.10 -2.97
N LYS A 13 -0.27 7.29 -2.88
CA LYS A 13 -0.44 8.18 -4.05
C LYS A 13 0.89 8.54 -4.71
N LYS A 14 1.92 8.85 -3.92
CA LYS A 14 3.27 9.16 -4.43
C LYS A 14 3.88 7.94 -5.14
N ALA A 15 3.76 6.74 -4.56
CA ALA A 15 4.27 5.51 -5.16
C ALA A 15 3.59 5.19 -6.50
N ILE A 16 2.25 5.29 -6.56
CA ILE A 16 1.48 5.09 -7.80
C ILE A 16 1.92 6.09 -8.88
N ARG A 17 2.03 7.37 -8.52
CA ARG A 17 2.48 8.42 -9.45
C ARG A 17 3.87 8.13 -10.01
N LYS A 18 4.81 7.79 -9.14
CA LYS A 18 6.19 7.45 -9.51
C LYS A 18 6.25 6.26 -10.47
N ALA A 19 5.44 5.23 -10.24
CA ALA A 19 5.35 4.08 -11.13
C ALA A 19 4.91 4.48 -12.54
N PHE A 20 3.90 5.34 -12.67
CA PHE A 20 3.48 5.86 -13.97
C PHE A 20 4.55 6.75 -14.62
N GLU A 21 5.17 7.66 -13.86
CA GLU A 21 6.26 8.51 -14.35
C GLU A 21 7.45 7.68 -14.87
N ASN A 22 7.80 6.59 -14.20
CA ASN A 22 8.84 5.65 -14.66
C ASN A 22 8.45 4.92 -15.95
N SER A 23 7.22 4.42 -16.04
CA SER A 23 6.71 3.78 -17.26
C SER A 23 6.73 4.75 -18.45
N MET A 24 6.31 5.99 -18.24
CA MET A 24 6.33 7.04 -19.27
C MET A 24 7.75 7.43 -19.70
N ALA A 25 8.70 7.41 -18.77
CA ALA A 25 10.11 7.66 -19.04
C ALA A 25 10.85 6.41 -19.58
N SER A 26 10.13 5.35 -19.97
CA SER A 26 10.69 4.10 -20.50
C SER A 26 11.72 3.43 -19.57
N LYS A 27 11.57 3.59 -18.25
CA LYS A 27 12.47 3.01 -17.24
C LYS A 27 12.17 1.54 -16.90
N GLY A 28 11.30 0.90 -17.67
CA GLY A 28 10.88 -0.49 -17.50
C GLY A 28 9.62 -0.66 -16.65
N SER A 29 9.37 -1.89 -16.24
CA SER A 29 8.18 -2.31 -15.50
C SER A 29 8.21 -1.84 -14.04
N ASN A 30 7.05 -1.49 -13.50
CA ASN A 30 6.88 -1.03 -12.13
C ASN A 30 5.85 -1.93 -11.43
N LEU A 31 6.11 -2.31 -10.18
CA LEU A 31 5.17 -3.05 -9.33
C LEU A 31 4.88 -2.23 -8.06
N VAL A 32 3.61 -1.98 -7.79
CA VAL A 32 3.16 -1.29 -6.58
C VAL A 32 2.22 -2.22 -5.81
N GLU A 33 2.69 -2.77 -4.69
CA GLU A 33 1.88 -3.59 -3.81
C GLU A 33 1.16 -2.72 -2.76
N ILE A 34 -0.13 -2.96 -2.56
CA ILE A 34 -0.97 -2.24 -1.59
C ILE A 34 -1.60 -3.26 -0.64
N VAL A 35 -1.22 -3.20 0.63
CA VAL A 35 -1.87 -3.95 1.70
C VAL A 35 -3.18 -3.24 2.06
N SER A 36 -4.28 -3.98 2.00
CA SER A 36 -5.62 -3.46 2.26
C SER A 36 -6.52 -4.53 2.89
N THR A 37 -7.58 -4.09 3.56
CA THR A 37 -8.56 -4.98 4.19
C THR A 37 -9.89 -4.92 3.49
N CYS A 38 -10.58 -6.06 3.41
CA CYS A 38 -11.99 -6.12 3.03
C CYS A 38 -12.85 -6.26 4.29
N SER A 39 -13.25 -5.15 4.90
CA SER A 39 -13.97 -5.15 6.18
C SER A 39 -15.31 -5.89 6.12
N SER A 40 -15.99 -5.85 4.97
CA SER A 40 -17.21 -6.63 4.71
C SER A 40 -16.91 -8.14 4.69
N GLY A 41 -15.83 -8.55 4.01
CA GLY A 41 -15.40 -9.95 3.95
C GLY A 41 -14.99 -10.49 5.31
N TRP A 42 -14.37 -9.66 6.15
CA TRP A 42 -13.93 -10.04 7.50
C TRP A 42 -15.02 -9.86 8.56
N LYS A 43 -16.19 -9.31 8.20
CA LYS A 43 -17.29 -8.99 9.12
C LYS A 43 -16.85 -8.13 10.31
N MET A 44 -15.98 -7.15 10.04
CA MET A 44 -15.42 -6.23 11.02
C MET A 44 -15.77 -4.77 10.65
N THR A 45 -15.70 -3.86 11.62
CA THR A 45 -15.76 -2.44 11.31
C THR A 45 -14.50 -2.03 10.53
N PRO A 46 -14.56 -1.01 9.65
CA PRO A 46 -13.38 -0.54 8.91
C PRO A 46 -12.20 -0.17 9.83
N GLU A 47 -12.48 0.43 10.98
CA GLU A 47 -11.45 0.77 11.97
C GLU A 47 -10.78 -0.47 12.57
N ALA A 48 -11.58 -1.46 12.98
CA ALA A 48 -11.06 -2.69 13.56
C ALA A 48 -10.25 -3.50 12.54
N SER A 49 -10.70 -3.56 11.28
CA SER A 49 -9.93 -4.19 10.20
C SER A 49 -8.58 -3.53 9.99
N ASN A 50 -8.54 -2.19 9.97
CA ASN A 50 -7.28 -1.44 9.83
C ASN A 50 -6.31 -1.75 10.97
N LYS A 51 -6.76 -1.73 12.24
CA LYS A 51 -5.91 -2.08 13.39
C LYS A 51 -5.37 -3.50 13.29
N TRP A 52 -6.24 -4.46 12.96
CA TRP A 52 -5.84 -5.85 12.78
C TRP A 52 -4.78 -6.02 11.69
N MET A 53 -4.92 -5.29 10.57
CA MET A 53 -3.93 -5.30 9.49
C MET A 53 -2.56 -4.75 9.95
N GLU A 54 -2.54 -3.67 10.74
CA GLU A 54 -1.30 -3.12 11.28
C GLU A 54 -0.57 -4.13 12.17
N GLU A 55 -1.32 -4.86 13.01
CA GLU A 55 -0.78 -5.85 13.95
C GLU A 55 -0.36 -7.17 13.27
N ASN A 56 -1.12 -7.63 12.27
CA ASN A 56 -1.00 -9.00 11.75
C ASN A 56 -0.50 -9.07 10.31
N MET A 57 -0.65 -8.02 9.49
CA MET A 57 -0.23 -8.06 8.08
C MET A 57 1.08 -7.31 7.86
N PHE A 58 1.27 -6.13 8.45
CA PHE A 58 2.49 -5.33 8.23
C PHE A 58 3.80 -6.03 8.62
N PRO A 59 3.85 -6.92 9.63
CA PRO A 59 5.06 -7.70 9.91
C PRO A 59 5.47 -8.63 8.76
N PHE A 60 4.51 -9.13 7.97
CA PHE A 60 4.76 -10.03 6.84
C PHE A 60 4.85 -9.28 5.50
N TYR A 61 4.13 -8.16 5.38
CA TYR A 61 4.09 -7.30 4.19
C TYR A 61 4.66 -5.92 4.53
N PRO A 62 6.00 -5.80 4.65
CA PRO A 62 6.63 -4.55 5.06
C PRO A 62 6.31 -3.43 4.08
N LEU A 63 5.91 -2.29 4.61
CA LEU A 63 5.56 -1.12 3.81
C LEU A 63 6.81 -0.35 3.38
N GLY A 64 6.81 0.09 2.12
CA GLY A 64 7.85 0.96 1.57
C GLY A 64 8.23 0.56 0.16
N ASP A 65 9.36 1.08 -0.30
CA ASP A 65 9.95 0.72 -1.58
C ASP A 65 10.97 -0.41 -1.33
N LEU A 66 10.68 -1.61 -1.86
CA LEU A 66 11.56 -2.78 -1.73
C LEU A 66 12.74 -2.74 -2.70
N LYS A 67 12.53 -2.14 -3.88
CA LYS A 67 13.55 -1.87 -4.89
C LYS A 67 13.25 -0.56 -5.58
N ASP A 68 14.21 0.36 -5.54
CA ASP A 68 14.10 1.71 -6.11
C ASP A 68 15.34 2.15 -6.91
N LYS A 69 16.23 1.19 -7.20
CA LYS A 69 17.46 1.39 -7.96
C LYS A 69 17.55 0.37 -9.09
#